data_AF-X1RYC0-F1
#
_entry.id   AF-X1RYC0-F1
#
_cell.length_a   1.000
_cell.length_b   1.000
_cell.length_c   1.000
_cell.angle_alpha   90.00
_cell.angle_beta   90.00
_cell.angle_gamma   90.00
#
_symmetry.space_group_name_H-M   'P 1'
#
loop_
_entity.id
_entity.type
_entity.pdbx_description
1 polymer ?
#
loop_
_entity_poly.entity_id
_entity_poly.type
_entity_poly.pdbx_seq_one_letter_code
_entity_poly.pdbx_strand_id
1 'polypeptide(L)'
;MQYAPTTNKFHSPSQSVGSIIRGFKSTTTKKINQFRNMLENPIWQRNYYEHIIRSENELDRIREYIKNNPLRWQYDKENPMGKPDKIEKDFWKNFT
;
A
#
# COMPACT_ATOMS: atom_id res chain seq x y z
N MET A 1 11.02 37.50 -30.53
CA MET A 1 11.03 36.04 -30.34
C MET A 1 9.73 35.66 -29.64
N GLN A 2 8.76 35.08 -30.35
CA GLN A 2 7.52 34.56 -29.75
C GLN A 2 7.67 33.04 -29.56
N TYR A 3 7.47 32.54 -28.35
CA TYR A 3 7.35 31.10 -28.10
C TYR A 3 5.94 30.65 -28.50
N ALA A 4 5.85 29.56 -29.26
CA ALA A 4 4.58 28.93 -29.61
C ALA A 4 3.94 28.28 -28.36
N PRO A 5 2.62 28.36 -28.17
CA PRO A 5 1.95 27.67 -27.07
C PRO A 5 1.96 26.17 -27.33
N THR A 6 2.77 25.41 -26.59
CA THR A 6 2.65 23.96 -26.57
C THR A 6 1.43 23.60 -25.74
N THR A 7 0.39 23.09 -26.39
CA THR A 7 -0.82 22.55 -25.76
C THR A 7 -0.49 21.21 -25.08
N ASN A 8 0.36 21.24 -24.05
CA ASN A 8 0.68 20.05 -23.29
C ASN A 8 -0.53 19.70 -22.42
N LYS A 9 -1.42 18.84 -22.93
CA LYS A 9 -2.55 18.33 -22.16
C LYS A 9 -2.00 17.53 -20.99
N PHE A 10 -2.21 18.04 -19.77
CA PHE A 10 -1.93 17.27 -18.56
C PHE A 10 -2.87 16.06 -18.53
N HIS A 11 -2.30 14.89 -18.79
CA HIS A 11 -2.97 13.63 -18.60
C HIS A 11 -2.74 13.16 -17.16
N SER A 12 -3.82 12.79 -16.47
CA SER A 12 -3.66 12.09 -15.20
C SER A 12 -2.94 10.77 -15.46
N PRO A 13 -1.88 10.44 -14.70
CA PRO A 13 -1.22 9.16 -14.82
C PRO A 13 -2.24 8.02 -14.69
N SER A 14 -2.19 7.08 -15.63
CA SER A 14 -3.06 5.90 -15.68
C SER A 14 -2.19 4.66 -15.90
N GLN A 15 -2.74 3.48 -15.59
CA GLN A 15 -2.10 2.16 -15.78
C GLN A 15 -0.85 1.89 -14.92
N SER A 16 -0.49 2.77 -13.99
CA SER A 16 0.53 2.48 -12.97
C SER A 16 -0.09 1.96 -11.68
N VAL A 17 0.67 1.17 -10.90
CA VAL A 17 0.25 0.71 -9.56
C VAL A 17 -0.16 1.90 -8.68
N GLY A 18 0.64 2.97 -8.69
CA GLY A 18 0.31 4.19 -7.95
C GLY A 18 -1.02 4.83 -8.36
N SER A 19 -1.36 4.83 -9.66
CA SER A 19 -2.65 5.35 -10.13
C SER A 19 -3.84 4.51 -9.63
N ILE A 20 -3.68 3.19 -9.61
CA ILE A 20 -4.69 2.23 -9.12
C ILE A 20 -4.89 2.41 -7.62
N ILE A 21 -3.80 2.43 -6.84
CA ILE A 21 -3.85 2.60 -5.38
C ILE A 21 -4.42 3.97 -5.00
N ARG A 22 -4.08 5.03 -5.74
CA ARG A 22 -4.68 6.36 -5.56
C ARG A 22 -6.20 6.32 -5.74
N GLY A 23 -6.67 5.70 -6.82
CA GLY A 23 -8.11 5.55 -7.09
C GLY A 23 -8.83 4.77 -5.99
N PHE A 24 -8.24 3.65 -5.55
CA PHE A 24 -8.75 2.82 -4.48
C PHE A 24 -8.85 3.59 -3.15
N LYS A 25 -7.74 4.19 -2.68
CA LYS A 25 -7.69 4.96 -1.42
C LYS A 25 -8.68 6.13 -1.43
N SER A 26 -8.77 6.86 -2.55
CA SER A 26 -9.71 7.98 -2.71
C SER A 26 -11.17 7.53 -2.62
N THR A 27 -11.54 6.50 -3.39
CA THR A 27 -12.93 6.02 -3.47
C THR A 27 -13.40 5.45 -2.13
N THR A 28 -12.56 4.67 -1.46
CA THR A 28 -12.87 4.08 -0.15
C THR A 28 -12.92 5.14 0.95
N THR A 29 -12.01 6.13 0.93
CA THR A 29 -12.06 7.28 1.87
C THR A 29 -13.39 7.99 1.80
N LYS A 30 -13.87 8.31 0.59
CA LYS A 30 -15.17 8.95 0.40
C LYS A 30 -16.31 8.11 0.97
N LYS A 31 -16.36 6.81 0.64
CA LYS A 31 -17.42 5.91 1.11
C LYS A 31 -17.42 5.77 2.64
N ILE A 32 -16.25 5.61 3.25
CA ILE A 32 -16.12 5.48 4.70
C ILE A 32 -16.51 6.79 5.40
N ASN A 33 -16.08 7.94 4.91
CA ASN A 33 -16.44 9.23 5.51
C ASN A 33 -17.94 9.51 5.41
N GLN A 34 -18.58 9.11 4.30
CA GLN A 34 -20.03 9.15 4.16
C GLN A 34 -20.72 8.22 5.16
N PHE A 35 -20.21 7.00 5.34
CA PHE A 35 -20.78 6.05 6.31
C PHE A 35 -20.63 6.52 7.76
N ARG A 36 -19.51 7.17 8.10
CA ARG A 36 -19.20 7.65 9.44
C ARG A 36 -19.77 9.03 9.78
N ASN A 37 -20.30 9.76 8.79
CA ASN A 37 -20.63 11.18 8.90
C ASN A 37 -19.48 12.04 9.48
N MET A 38 -18.23 11.69 9.13
CA MET A 38 -17.03 12.33 9.67
C MET A 38 -16.00 12.51 8.55
N LEU A 39 -15.48 13.72 8.38
CA LEU A 39 -14.61 14.08 7.25
C LEU A 39 -13.12 14.20 7.60
N GLU A 40 -12.77 14.28 8.88
CA GLU A 40 -11.47 14.87 9.29
C GLU A 40 -10.38 13.86 9.66
N ASN A 41 -10.71 12.58 9.83
CA ASN A 41 -9.72 11.60 10.25
C ASN A 41 -9.08 10.87 9.06
N PRO A 42 -7.73 10.85 8.95
CA PRO A 42 -7.04 10.12 7.89
C PRO A 42 -7.31 8.62 8.04
N ILE A 43 -7.90 8.04 7.00
CA ILE A 43 -8.22 6.60 6.97
C ILE A 43 -7.00 5.76 6.61
N TRP A 44 -6.17 6.27 5.70
CA TRP A 44 -5.04 5.52 5.14
C TRP A 44 -3.72 6.04 5.69
N GLN A 45 -2.81 5.12 6.00
CA GLN A 45 -1.39 5.46 6.14
C GLN A 45 -0.86 6.08 4.84
N ARG A 46 0.09 7.00 4.97
CA ARG A 46 0.79 7.64 3.85
C ARG A 46 1.58 6.58 3.07
N ASN A 47 1.64 6.74 1.73
CA ASN A 47 2.29 5.80 0.80
C ASN A 47 1.67 4.40 0.83
N TYR A 48 2.27 3.45 0.12
CA TYR A 48 1.89 2.05 0.10
C TYR A 48 3.16 1.21 -0.12
N TYR A 49 3.13 -0.04 0.35
CA TYR A 49 4.22 -0.98 0.11
C TYR A 49 4.07 -1.58 -1.28
N GLU A 50 5.16 -1.60 -2.06
CA GLU A 50 5.22 -2.26 -3.36
C GLU A 50 6.50 -3.09 -3.46
N HIS A 51 6.40 -4.26 -4.08
CA HIS A 51 7.50 -5.18 -4.27
C HIS A 51 7.29 -6.01 -5.53
N ILE A 52 8.34 -6.14 -6.35
CA ILE A 52 8.29 -6.93 -7.59
C ILE A 52 8.72 -8.36 -7.28
N ILE A 53 7.81 -9.30 -7.44
CA ILE A 53 8.07 -10.73 -7.27
C ILE A 53 8.81 -11.25 -8.51
N ARG A 54 9.99 -11.84 -8.31
CA ARG A 54 10.90 -12.30 -9.38
C ARG A 54 11.13 -13.81 -9.38
N SER A 55 10.59 -14.54 -8.40
CA SER A 55 10.71 -16.00 -8.33
C SER A 55 9.47 -16.65 -7.71
N GLU A 56 9.26 -17.93 -8.02
CA GLU A 56 8.18 -18.74 -7.43
C GLU A 56 8.36 -18.91 -5.91
N ASN A 57 9.60 -19.17 -5.45
CA ASN A 57 9.92 -19.27 -4.03
C ASN A 57 9.58 -17.99 -3.25
N GLU A 58 9.71 -16.82 -3.87
CA GLU A 58 9.30 -15.55 -3.27
C GLU A 58 7.78 -15.39 -3.25
N LEU A 59 7.11 -15.75 -4.35
CA LEU A 59 5.66 -15.75 -4.45
C LEU A 59 5.01 -16.59 -3.34
N ASP A 60 5.53 -17.80 -3.12
CA ASP A 60 4.99 -18.71 -2.11
C ASP A 60 5.22 -18.21 -0.69
N ARG A 61 6.40 -17.65 -0.40
CA ARG A 61 6.68 -17.00 0.89
C ARG A 61 5.71 -15.84 1.16
N ILE A 62 5.43 -15.01 0.16
CA ILE A 62 4.52 -13.86 0.29
C ILE A 62 3.07 -14.31 0.51
N ARG A 63 2.62 -15.33 -0.24
CA ARG A 63 1.28 -15.89 -0.07
C ARG A 63 1.08 -16.45 1.33
N GLU A 64 2.07 -17.19 1.83
CA GLU A 64 2.05 -17.74 3.17
C GLU A 64 2.03 -16.63 4.24
N TYR A 65 2.81 -15.56 4.04
CA TYR A 65 2.75 -14.38 4.91
C TYR A 65 1.35 -13.75 4.91
N ILE A 66 0.75 -13.47 3.75
CA ILE A 66 -0.60 -12.87 3.66
C ILE A 66 -1.63 -13.73 4.38
N LYS A 67 -1.57 -15.06 4.20
CA LYS A 67 -2.49 -16.00 4.84
C LYS A 67 -2.33 -16.02 6.37
N ASN A 68 -1.09 -15.96 6.86
CA ASN A 68 -0.79 -16.08 8.29
C ASN A 68 -0.80 -14.75 9.03
N ASN A 69 -0.74 -13.61 8.34
CA ASN A 69 -0.65 -12.29 8.97
C ASN A 69 -1.76 -12.05 10.00
N PRO A 70 -3.04 -12.37 9.74
CA PRO A 70 -4.10 -12.18 10.74
C PRO A 70 -3.86 -12.96 12.03
N LEU A 71 -3.30 -14.18 11.94
CA LEU A 71 -2.98 -15.04 13.08
C LEU A 71 -1.74 -14.55 13.83
N ARG A 72 -0.88 -13.80 13.16
CA ARG A 72 0.41 -13.32 13.67
C ARG A 72 0.43 -11.83 13.98
N TRP A 73 -0.74 -11.16 13.96
CA TRP A 73 -0.84 -9.71 14.16
C TRP A 73 -0.15 -9.19 15.43
N GLN A 74 -0.15 -9.97 16.52
CA GLN A 74 0.54 -9.61 17.76
C GLN A 74 2.07 -9.49 17.64
N TYR A 75 2.66 -10.06 16.58
CA TYR A 75 4.08 -10.00 16.28
C TYR A 75 4.40 -9.02 15.14
N ASP A 76 3.40 -8.49 14.45
CA ASP A 76 3.59 -7.57 13.33
C ASP A 76 4.23 -6.25 13.82
N LYS A 77 5.17 -5.71 13.03
CA LYS A 77 5.88 -4.46 13.34
C LYS A 77 5.00 -3.20 13.21
N GLU A 78 3.96 -3.25 12.39
CA GLU A 78 3.00 -2.16 12.15
C GLU A 78 1.85 -2.19 13.16
N ASN A 79 1.77 -3.22 14.00
CA ASN A 79 0.87 -3.25 15.14
C ASN A 79 1.44 -2.34 16.25
N PRO A 80 0.72 -1.28 16.70
CA PRO A 80 1.19 -0.40 17.78
C PRO A 80 1.48 -1.11 19.11
N MET A 81 0.86 -2.28 19.33
CA MET A 81 1.08 -3.13 20.50
C MET A 81 1.92 -4.37 20.19
N GLY A 82 2.42 -4.49 18.96
CA GLY A 82 3.13 -5.65 18.44
C GLY A 82 4.48 -5.85 19.11
N LYS A 83 4.88 -7.12 19.23
CA LYS A 83 6.21 -7.51 19.71
C LYS A 83 6.88 -8.42 18.69
N PRO A 84 7.63 -7.87 17.72
CA PRO A 84 8.26 -8.68 16.67
C PRO A 84 9.15 -9.77 17.21
N ASP A 85 8.78 -11.01 16.89
CA ASP A 85 9.56 -12.20 17.20
C ASP A 85 10.69 -12.38 16.17
N LYS A 86 11.48 -13.43 16.34
CA LYS A 86 12.59 -13.72 15.43
C LYS A 86 12.09 -14.00 14.01
N ILE A 87 10.94 -14.67 13.87
CA ILE A 87 10.36 -15.04 12.57
C ILE A 87 9.98 -13.79 11.78
N GLU A 88 9.29 -12.83 12.41
CA GLU A 88 8.90 -11.57 11.76
C GLU A 88 10.14 -10.78 11.33
N LYS A 89 11.16 -10.69 12.19
CA LYS A 89 12.41 -10.00 11.87
C LYS A 89 13.17 -10.66 10.72
N ASP A 90 13.29 -11.99 10.76
CA ASP A 90 13.98 -12.76 9.74
C ASP A 90 13.22 -12.72 8.40
N PHE A 91 11.89 -12.69 8.43
CA PHE A 91 11.07 -12.52 7.22
C PHE A 91 11.43 -11.22 6.51
N TRP A 92 11.32 -10.08 7.20
CA TRP A 92 11.59 -8.77 6.60
C TRP A 92 13.06 -8.55 6.25
N LYS A 93 13.99 -9.17 6.98
CA LYS A 93 15.43 -9.12 6.65
C LYS A 93 15.76 -9.83 5.33
N ASN A 94 15.08 -10.93 5.04
CA ASN A 94 15.30 -11.73 3.83
C ASN A 94 14.32 -11.39 2.69
N PHE A 95 13.54 -10.30 2.85
CA PHE A 95 12.54 -9.84 1.90
C PHE A 95 13.11 -8.83 0.89
N THR A 96 14.23 -8.19 1.22
CA THR A 96 14.99 -7.23 0.38
C THR A 96 16.32 -7.83 -0.03
#